data_AF-A0AA95KLN7-F1
#
_entry.id   AF-A0AA95KLN7-F1
#
_cell.length_a   1.000
_cell.length_b   1.000
_cell.length_c   1.000
_cell.angle_alpha   90.00
_cell.angle_beta   90.00
_cell.angle_gamma   90.00
#
_symmetry.space_group_name_H-M   'P 1'
#
loop_
_entity.id
_entity.type
_entity.pdbx_description
1 polymer ?
#
loop_
_entity_poly.entity_id
_entity_poly.type
_entity_poly.pdbx_seq_one_letter_code
_entity_poly.pdbx_strand_id
1 'polypeptide(L)'
;MKVTLLSILCVGGLTACQPPPQPIPQKTQGFHVPSVEEISASKERYFAEQLPLLKARNPEAEAKAAISQGNRYFLCNAGRSSTVPGIAPEVFAQVRDKCPTECLDGVTDALYGENHRRYLAVALDYSAKWNRVMLAACR
;
A
#
# COMPACT_ATOMS: atom_id res chain seq x y z
N MET A 1 -44.62 -55.85 -6.95
CA MET A 1 -43.91 -55.24 -8.11
C MET A 1 -44.61 -53.94 -8.49
N LYS A 2 -43.99 -52.80 -8.18
CA LYS A 2 -44.29 -51.48 -8.75
C LYS A 2 -42.98 -50.70 -8.70
N VAL A 3 -42.44 -50.40 -9.88
CA VAL A 3 -41.25 -49.58 -10.11
C VAL A 3 -41.66 -48.12 -9.94
N THR A 4 -40.86 -47.32 -9.23
CA THR A 4 -40.92 -45.86 -9.33
C THR A 4 -39.50 -45.31 -9.19
N LEU A 5 -38.88 -45.03 -10.35
CA LEU A 5 -37.76 -44.11 -10.47
C LEU A 5 -38.28 -42.71 -10.13
N LEU A 6 -37.57 -41.96 -9.29
CA LEU A 6 -37.69 -40.51 -9.27
C LEU A 6 -36.30 -39.89 -9.06
N SER A 7 -35.65 -39.59 -10.18
CA SER A 7 -34.48 -38.72 -10.29
C SER A 7 -34.90 -37.29 -9.94
N ILE A 8 -34.39 -36.73 -8.85
CA ILE A 8 -34.57 -35.30 -8.54
C ILE A 8 -33.31 -34.55 -9.01
N LEU A 9 -33.57 -33.65 -9.95
CA LEU A 9 -32.65 -32.77 -10.64
C LEU A 9 -32.00 -31.76 -9.70
N CYS A 10 -30.68 -31.66 -9.80
CA CYS A 10 -29.89 -30.53 -9.34
C CYS A 10 -30.19 -29.29 -10.18
N VAL A 11 -30.97 -28.33 -9.66
CA VAL A 11 -30.99 -26.94 -10.16
C VAL A 11 -31.23 -25.99 -8.98
N GLY A 12 -30.21 -25.77 -8.16
CA GLY A 12 -30.15 -24.65 -7.21
C GLY A 12 -29.35 -23.53 -7.84
N GLY A 13 -30.04 -22.46 -8.24
CA GLY A 13 -29.48 -21.38 -9.05
C GLY A 13 -28.30 -20.67 -8.39
N LEU A 14 -27.27 -20.40 -9.21
CA LEU A 14 -26.26 -19.40 -8.92
C LEU A 14 -26.94 -18.02 -8.98
N THR A 15 -27.54 -17.58 -7.86
CA THR A 15 -27.87 -16.17 -7.69
C THR A 15 -26.55 -15.43 -7.55
N ALA A 16 -26.06 -14.89 -8.66
CA ALA A 16 -24.98 -13.92 -8.65
C ALA A 16 -25.36 -12.78 -7.70
N CYS A 17 -24.46 -12.45 -6.77
CA CYS A 17 -24.59 -11.27 -5.93
C CYS A 17 -24.85 -10.05 -6.81
N GLN A 18 -26.05 -9.48 -6.74
CA GLN A 18 -26.28 -8.17 -7.34
C GLN A 18 -25.45 -7.15 -6.52
N PRO A 19 -24.70 -6.25 -7.18
CA PRO A 19 -24.06 -5.16 -6.47
C PRO A 19 -25.14 -4.35 -5.73
N PRO A 20 -24.89 -3.93 -4.48
CA PRO A 20 -25.86 -3.15 -3.73
C PRO A 20 -26.24 -1.89 -4.51
N PRO A 21 -27.49 -1.41 -4.40
CA PRO A 21 -27.93 -0.19 -5.06
C PRO A 21 -26.99 0.96 -4.68
N GLN A 22 -26.52 1.67 -5.70
CA GLN A 22 -25.61 2.79 -5.49
C GLN A 22 -26.35 3.91 -4.74
N PRO A 23 -25.74 4.52 -3.70
CA PRO A 23 -26.35 5.62 -3.00
C PRO A 23 -26.63 6.77 -3.96
N ILE A 24 -27.88 7.24 -4.00
CA ILE A 24 -28.26 8.43 -4.77
C ILE A 24 -27.60 9.65 -4.10
N PRO A 25 -26.82 10.48 -4.82
CA PRO A 25 -26.18 11.65 -4.24
C PRO A 25 -27.24 12.63 -3.70
N GLN A 26 -27.38 12.73 -2.38
CA GLN A 26 -28.24 13.72 -1.75
C GLN A 26 -27.52 15.08 -1.75
N LYS A 27 -28.00 16.02 -2.57
CA LYS A 27 -27.56 17.42 -2.54
C LYS A 27 -28.17 18.11 -1.31
N THR A 28 -27.54 17.99 -0.16
CA THR A 28 -27.70 18.95 0.95
C THR A 28 -26.83 20.18 0.66
N GLN A 29 -27.40 21.38 0.72
CA GLN A 29 -26.59 22.60 0.76
C GLN A 29 -25.76 22.57 2.07
N GLY A 30 -24.45 22.40 1.97
CA GLY A 30 -23.53 22.28 3.11
C GLY A 30 -22.49 21.18 2.87
N PHE A 31 -21.21 21.47 3.18
CA PHE A 31 -20.02 20.60 3.11
C PHE A 31 -19.98 19.51 2.03
N HIS A 32 -19.12 19.71 1.01
CA HIS A 32 -18.80 18.66 0.04
C HIS A 32 -17.91 17.59 0.67
N VAL A 33 -18.43 16.38 0.80
CA VAL A 33 -17.66 15.18 1.12
C VAL A 33 -17.32 14.49 -0.22
N PRO A 34 -16.03 14.31 -0.55
CA PRO A 34 -15.66 13.69 -1.81
C PRO A 34 -16.01 12.20 -1.82
N SER A 35 -16.49 11.73 -2.96
CA SER A 35 -16.69 10.31 -3.27
C SER A 35 -15.38 9.54 -3.34
N VAL A 36 -15.46 8.21 -3.32
CA VAL A 36 -14.28 7.34 -3.49
C VAL A 36 -13.62 7.57 -4.84
N GLU A 37 -14.42 7.81 -5.88
CA GLU A 37 -13.96 8.10 -7.23
C GLU A 37 -13.21 9.44 -7.28
N GLU A 38 -13.73 10.49 -6.63
CA GLU A 38 -13.06 11.80 -6.53
C GLU A 38 -11.74 11.70 -5.76
N ILE A 39 -11.72 10.97 -4.63
CA ILE A 39 -10.51 10.74 -3.85
C ILE A 39 -9.46 9.99 -4.69
N SER A 40 -9.87 8.90 -5.34
CA SER A 40 -8.97 8.05 -6.13
C SER A 40 -8.40 8.82 -7.31
N ALA A 41 -9.23 9.57 -8.04
CA ALA A 41 -8.78 10.41 -9.15
C ALA A 41 -7.81 11.52 -8.71
N SER A 42 -8.05 12.13 -7.55
CA SER A 42 -7.14 13.11 -6.94
C SER A 42 -5.80 12.49 -6.58
N LYS A 43 -5.80 11.33 -5.90
CA LYS A 43 -4.59 10.60 -5.51
C LYS A 43 -3.81 10.10 -6.71
N GLU A 44 -4.48 9.61 -7.75
CA GLU A 44 -3.82 9.18 -8.99
C GLU A 44 -3.08 10.33 -9.69
N ARG A 45 -3.67 11.53 -9.73
CA ARG A 45 -2.99 12.72 -10.26
C ARG A 45 -1.78 13.08 -9.41
N TYR A 46 -1.95 13.10 -8.09
CA TYR A 46 -0.86 13.37 -7.16
C TYR A 46 0.31 12.40 -7.35
N PHE A 47 0.07 11.09 -7.42
CA PHE A 47 1.15 10.12 -7.59
C PHE A 47 1.78 10.13 -8.99
N ALA A 48 1.04 10.58 -10.02
CA ALA A 48 1.62 10.84 -11.34
C ALA A 48 2.68 11.96 -11.26
N GLU A 49 2.44 13.00 -10.47
CA GLU A 49 3.36 14.12 -10.25
C GLU A 49 4.53 13.73 -9.34
N GLN A 50 4.29 12.93 -8.29
CA GLN A 50 5.35 12.53 -7.36
C GLN A 50 6.30 11.46 -7.91
N LEU A 51 5.84 10.60 -8.82
CA LEU A 51 6.63 9.52 -9.40
C LEU A 51 7.96 9.97 -10.01
N PRO A 52 8.02 10.98 -10.92
CA PRO A 52 9.29 11.44 -11.47
C PRO A 52 10.21 12.03 -10.40
N LEU A 53 9.65 12.71 -9.39
CA LEU A 53 10.43 13.29 -8.29
C LEU A 53 11.11 12.19 -7.46
N LEU A 54 10.36 11.16 -7.07
CA LEU A 54 10.91 10.04 -6.31
C LEU A 54 11.97 9.28 -7.12
N LYS A 55 11.76 9.10 -8.42
CA LYS A 55 12.75 8.43 -9.30
C LYS A 55 14.07 9.19 -9.44
N ALA A 56 14.06 10.51 -9.30
CA ALA A 56 15.27 11.32 -9.37
C ALA A 56 16.10 11.31 -8.08
N ARG A 57 15.52 10.83 -6.97
CA ARG A 57 16.18 10.77 -5.66
C ARG A 57 17.16 9.61 -5.55
N ASN A 58 18.11 9.71 -4.62
CA ASN A 58 19.09 8.66 -4.36
C ASN A 58 19.00 8.17 -2.91
N PRO A 59 18.31 7.03 -2.65
CA PRO A 59 18.09 6.55 -1.29
C PRO A 59 19.36 6.27 -0.52
N GLU A 60 20.42 5.79 -1.17
CA GLU A 60 21.66 5.44 -0.46
C GLU A 60 22.44 6.69 -0.06
N ALA A 61 22.50 7.70 -0.93
CA ALA A 61 23.15 8.97 -0.64
C ALA A 61 22.38 9.76 0.44
N GLU A 62 21.06 9.80 0.33
CA GLU A 62 20.20 10.46 1.30
C GLU A 62 20.24 9.76 2.67
N ALA A 63 20.27 8.42 2.70
CA ALA A 63 20.46 7.67 3.94
C ALA A 63 21.81 8.01 4.61
N LYS A 64 22.91 8.05 3.84
CA LYS A 64 24.23 8.44 4.39
C LYS A 64 24.22 9.86 4.95
N ALA A 65 23.55 10.80 4.28
CA ALA A 65 23.40 12.16 4.76
C ALA A 65 22.53 12.24 6.03
N ALA A 66 21.45 11.47 6.12
CA ALA A 66 20.64 11.40 7.33
C ALA A 66 21.44 10.85 8.52
N ILE A 67 22.24 9.79 8.31
CA ILE A 67 23.11 9.22 9.34
C ILE A 67 24.11 10.26 9.85
N SER A 68 24.72 11.06 8.97
CA SER A 68 25.69 12.09 9.37
C SER A 68 25.04 13.24 10.15
N GLN A 69 23.74 13.45 9.96
CA GLN A 69 22.92 14.41 10.71
C GLN A 69 22.36 13.83 12.02
N GLY A 70 22.62 12.56 12.33
CA GLY A 70 22.08 11.87 13.50
C GLY A 70 20.64 11.36 13.32
N ASN A 71 20.07 11.47 12.13
CA ASN A 71 18.73 10.98 11.81
C ASN A 71 18.82 9.50 11.42
N ARG A 72 18.22 8.63 12.23
CA ARG A 72 18.28 7.18 12.04
C ARG A 72 16.88 6.59 12.16
N TYR A 73 16.40 6.01 11.06
CA TYR A 73 15.10 5.36 11.00
C TYR A 73 15.07 4.37 9.83
N PHE A 74 14.23 3.36 9.94
CA PHE A 74 13.90 2.47 8.84
C PHE A 74 12.69 3.01 8.08
N LEU A 75 12.66 2.80 6.76
CA LEU A 75 11.49 3.02 5.93
C LEU A 75 10.62 1.76 5.90
N CYS A 76 9.33 1.94 6.14
CA CYS A 76 8.36 0.87 6.32
C CYS A 76 8.06 0.11 5.01
N ASN A 77 7.45 -1.07 5.16
CA ASN A 77 6.83 -1.79 4.05
C ASN A 77 5.36 -1.34 3.91
N ALA A 78 4.70 -1.71 2.82
CA ALA A 78 3.29 -1.43 2.62
C ALA A 78 2.42 -2.14 3.68
N GLY A 79 1.41 -1.42 4.17
CA GLY A 79 0.43 -1.94 5.13
C GLY A 79 1.02 -2.21 6.52
N ARG A 80 0.39 -3.13 7.25
CA ARG A 80 0.77 -3.51 8.63
C ARG A 80 1.82 -4.62 8.65
N SER A 81 2.93 -4.43 7.93
CA SER A 81 4.02 -5.40 7.89
C SER A 81 4.88 -5.36 9.16
N SER A 82 5.31 -6.52 9.65
CA SER A 82 6.33 -6.63 10.70
C SER A 82 7.76 -6.59 10.16
N THR A 83 7.92 -6.42 8.85
CA THR A 83 9.20 -6.39 8.13
C THR A 83 9.36 -5.06 7.41
N VAL A 84 10.61 -4.72 7.09
CA VAL A 84 10.94 -3.55 6.27
C VAL A 84 11.62 -4.01 4.98
N PRO A 85 11.44 -3.27 3.85
CA PRO A 85 12.06 -3.66 2.59
C PRO A 85 13.58 -3.70 2.69
N GLY A 86 14.22 -4.63 1.98
CA GLY A 86 15.68 -4.71 1.85
C GLY A 86 16.45 -5.30 3.04
N ILE A 87 15.77 -5.64 4.15
CA ILE A 87 16.37 -6.32 5.31
C ILE A 87 15.64 -7.66 5.51
N ALA A 88 16.40 -8.74 5.72
CA ALA A 88 15.82 -10.04 6.03
C ALA A 88 14.99 -9.96 7.33
N PRO A 89 13.80 -10.59 7.40
CA PRO A 89 12.91 -10.49 8.56
C PRO A 89 13.58 -10.84 9.90
N GLU A 90 14.43 -11.87 9.91
CA GLU A 90 15.14 -12.35 11.10
C GLU A 90 16.16 -11.31 11.59
N VAL A 91 16.82 -10.64 10.66
CA VAL A 91 17.76 -9.55 10.96
C VAL A 91 17.01 -8.34 11.48
N PHE A 92 15.90 -7.97 10.84
CA PHE A 92 15.10 -6.82 11.27
C PHE A 92 14.50 -7.05 12.66
N ALA A 93 14.04 -8.26 12.97
CA ALA A 93 13.52 -8.60 14.30
C ALA A 93 14.52 -8.34 15.43
N GLN A 94 15.83 -8.41 15.17
CA GLN A 94 16.89 -8.14 16.15
C GLN A 94 17.16 -6.64 16.35
N VAL A 95 16.86 -5.80 15.35
CA VAL A 95 17.20 -4.36 15.34
C VAL A 95 15.98 -3.43 15.34
N ARG A 96 14.76 -3.96 15.23
CA ARG A 96 13.53 -3.17 15.09
C ARG A 96 13.35 -2.13 16.21
N ASP A 97 13.80 -2.44 17.42
CA ASP A 97 13.62 -1.54 18.58
C ASP A 97 14.79 -0.55 18.74
N LYS A 98 15.79 -0.57 17.83
CA LYS A 98 16.97 0.31 17.86
C LYS A 98 16.75 1.62 17.11
N CYS A 99 15.88 1.61 16.11
CA CYS A 99 15.53 2.77 15.31
C CYS A 99 14.02 2.80 15.06
N PRO A 100 13.39 3.99 15.07
CA PRO A 100 12.00 4.12 14.67
C PRO A 100 11.79 3.71 13.20
N THR A 101 10.55 3.41 12.86
CA THR A 101 10.13 3.14 11.48
C THR A 101 9.20 4.26 11.00
N GLU A 102 9.47 4.78 9.81
CA GLU A 102 8.68 5.81 9.15
C GLU A 102 8.23 5.32 7.77
N CYS A 103 7.12 5.83 7.26
CA CYS A 103 6.62 5.45 5.94
C CYS A 103 6.80 6.61 4.96
N LEU A 104 7.28 6.29 3.75
CA LEU A 104 7.11 7.21 2.62
C LEU A 104 5.60 7.35 2.34
N ASP A 105 5.21 8.52 1.84
CA ASP A 105 3.84 8.69 1.35
C ASP A 105 3.50 7.64 0.29
N GLY A 106 2.23 7.25 0.20
CA GLY A 106 1.77 6.21 -0.72
C GLY A 106 2.22 4.78 -0.38
N VAL A 107 3.04 4.55 0.65
CA VAL A 107 3.34 3.19 1.13
C VAL A 107 2.19 2.69 2.00
N THR A 108 1.17 2.12 1.36
CA THR A 108 -0.09 1.67 1.99
C THR A 108 -0.61 0.36 1.37
N ASP A 109 -1.58 -0.29 2.03
CA ASP A 109 -2.25 -1.50 1.57
C ASP A 109 -3.38 -1.25 0.55
N ALA A 110 -3.79 0.02 0.36
CA ALA A 110 -4.82 0.41 -0.60
C ALA A 110 -4.21 1.02 -1.89
N LEU A 111 -4.65 0.54 -3.05
CA LEU A 111 -4.28 1.13 -4.35
C LEU A 111 -5.37 2.07 -4.87
N TYR A 112 -5.00 3.30 -5.21
CA TYR A 112 -5.89 4.29 -5.82
C TYR A 112 -5.99 4.15 -7.34
N GLY A 113 -5.01 3.51 -7.98
CA GLY A 113 -4.96 3.26 -9.41
C GLY A 113 -3.54 2.97 -9.90
N GLU A 114 -3.32 3.15 -11.20
CA GLU A 114 -2.11 2.72 -11.89
C GLU A 114 -0.89 3.61 -11.58
N ASN A 115 -1.07 4.91 -11.45
CA ASN A 115 0.03 5.81 -11.10
C ASN A 115 0.50 5.57 -9.67
N HIS A 116 -0.44 5.38 -8.73
CA HIS A 116 -0.11 4.99 -7.37
C HIS A 116 0.60 3.64 -7.32
N ARG A 117 0.14 2.64 -8.08
CA ARG A 117 0.80 1.33 -8.15
C ARG A 117 2.25 1.44 -8.63
N ARG A 118 2.50 2.24 -9.68
CA ARG A 118 3.86 2.50 -10.20
C ARG A 118 4.72 3.26 -9.19
N TYR A 119 4.13 4.22 -8.48
CA TYR A 119 4.78 4.94 -7.39
C TYR A 119 5.17 4.01 -6.25
N LEU A 120 4.23 3.20 -5.75
CA LEU A 120 4.45 2.26 -4.65
C LEU A 120 5.62 1.31 -4.94
N ALA A 121 5.70 0.77 -6.16
CA ALA A 121 6.82 -0.09 -6.55
C ALA A 121 8.18 0.62 -6.42
N VAL A 122 8.26 1.88 -6.85
CA VAL A 122 9.48 2.69 -6.73
C VAL A 122 9.76 3.06 -5.27
N ALA A 123 8.73 3.38 -4.48
CA ALA A 123 8.86 3.70 -3.06
C ALA A 123 9.36 2.52 -2.23
N LEU A 124 8.92 1.30 -2.54
CA LEU A 124 9.40 0.09 -1.87
C LEU A 124 10.86 -0.24 -2.25
N ASP A 125 11.25 -0.05 -3.51
CA ASP A 125 12.67 -0.18 -3.92
C ASP A 125 13.56 0.89 -3.27
N TYR A 126 13.08 2.15 -3.24
CA TYR A 126 13.75 3.24 -2.53
C TYR A 126 13.96 2.88 -1.05
N SER A 127 12.89 2.44 -0.38
CA SER A 127 12.92 2.00 1.02
C SER A 127 13.90 0.85 1.23
N ALA A 128 13.95 -0.12 0.31
CA ALA A 128 14.86 -1.25 0.40
C ALA A 128 16.34 -0.84 0.33
N LYS A 129 16.67 0.15 -0.49
CA LYS A 129 18.04 0.69 -0.61
C LYS A 129 18.41 1.54 0.60
N TRP A 130 17.49 2.40 1.05
CA TRP A 130 17.65 3.20 2.27
C TRP A 130 17.92 2.32 3.50
N ASN A 131 17.08 1.30 3.70
CA ASN A 131 17.15 0.41 4.86
C ASN A 131 18.44 -0.39 4.92
N ARG A 132 18.97 -0.84 3.76
CA ARG A 132 20.27 -1.51 3.70
C ARG A 132 21.40 -0.64 4.23
N VAL A 133 21.38 0.66 3.93
CA VAL A 133 22.35 1.61 4.47
C VAL A 133 22.10 1.86 5.97
N MET A 134 20.85 2.07 6.37
CA MET A 134 20.49 2.33 7.78
C MET A 134 20.78 1.17 8.71
N LEU A 135 20.74 -0.07 8.22
CA LEU A 135 21.01 -1.26 9.02
C LEU A 135 22.38 -1.18 9.72
N ALA A 136 23.39 -0.55 9.13
CA ALA A 136 24.69 -0.39 9.78
C ALA A 136 24.67 0.64 10.91
N ALA A 137 23.81 1.66 10.82
CA ALA A 137 23.69 2.74 11.82
C ALA A 137 22.67 2.44 12.93
N CYS A 138 21.77 1.48 12.70
CA CYS A 138 20.67 1.10 13.59
C CYS A 138 20.93 -0.23 14.33
N ARG A 139 22.18 -0.71 14.40
CA ARG A 139 22.57 -1.89 15.17
C ARG A 139 22.93 -1.52 16.61
#